data_AF-F4CW56-F1
#
_entry.id   AF-F4CW56-F1
#
_cell.length_a   1.000
_cell.length_b   1.000
_cell.length_c   1.000
_cell.angle_alpha   90.00
_cell.angle_beta   90.00
_cell.angle_gamma   90.00
#
_symmetry.space_group_name_H-M   'P 1'
#
loop_
_entity.id
_entity.type
_entity.pdbx_description
1 polymer ?
#
loop_
_entity_poly.entity_id
_entity_poly.type
_entity_poly.pdbx_seq_one_letter_code
_entity_poly.pdbx_strand_id
1 'polypeptide(L)'
;MATVEVVTTRPPRTRAVPLLAEPDLGHYPGFRSFLSTTFGLDEDPLGAPGLLAVDGRVYELVFVGRSGRPFPSGVEVNALVEGLEPLDEQAADTDLWAILRWLVAGVGGEWTDDALSTTGRIYRIPAAGERP
;
A
#
# COMPACT_ATOMS: atom_id res chain seq x y z
N MET A 1 -2.16 -14.36 9.43
CA MET A 1 -2.28 -13.08 8.69
C MET A 1 -0.88 -12.52 8.56
N ALA A 2 -0.48 -12.10 7.36
CA ALA A 2 0.79 -11.44 7.13
C ALA A 2 0.85 -10.13 7.93
N THR A 3 1.99 -9.88 8.58
CA THR A 3 2.22 -8.63 9.33
C THR A 3 2.81 -7.59 8.37
N VAL A 4 2.25 -6.38 8.40
CA VAL A 4 2.76 -5.23 7.62
C VAL A 4 3.55 -4.33 8.55
N GLU A 5 4.81 -4.08 8.21
CA GLU A 5 5.73 -3.24 8.99
C GLU A 5 6.26 -2.09 8.14
N VAL A 6 6.31 -0.89 8.70
CA VAL A 6 7.01 0.23 8.06
C VAL A 6 8.51 0.02 8.22
N VAL A 7 9.24 0.04 7.12
CA VAL A 7 10.70 -0.09 7.12
C VAL A 7 11.35 1.15 6.52
N THR A 8 12.63 1.36 6.78
CA THR A 8 13.35 2.58 6.35
C THR A 8 14.46 2.29 5.35
N THR A 9 14.69 1.04 4.99
CA THR A 9 15.79 0.63 4.11
C THR A 9 15.26 -0.11 2.90
N ARG A 10 15.45 0.49 1.73
CA ARG A 10 15.17 -0.13 0.45
C ARG A 10 16.19 -1.24 0.19
N PRO A 11 15.79 -2.49 -0.07
CA PRO A 11 16.73 -3.55 -0.38
C PRO A 11 17.54 -3.19 -1.64
N PRO A 12 18.87 -3.40 -1.63
CA PRO A 12 19.70 -3.08 -2.78
C PRO A 12 19.34 -3.97 -3.98
N ARG A 13 19.68 -3.51 -5.19
CA ARG A 13 19.51 -4.28 -6.43
C ARG A 13 18.08 -4.73 -6.73
N THR A 14 17.09 -4.02 -6.20
CA THR A 14 15.68 -4.26 -6.51
C THR A 14 15.17 -3.34 -7.63
N ARG A 15 14.25 -3.86 -8.44
CA ARG A 15 13.44 -3.10 -9.39
C ARG A 15 12.01 -2.95 -8.85
N ALA A 16 11.39 -1.81 -9.12
CA ALA A 16 10.00 -1.57 -8.79
C ALA A 16 9.09 -2.18 -9.87
N VAL A 17 8.13 -3.00 -9.46
CA VAL A 17 7.07 -3.55 -10.32
C VAL A 17 5.72 -3.00 -9.83
N PRO A 18 5.00 -2.20 -10.64
CA PRO A 18 3.74 -1.61 -10.22
C PRO A 18 2.67 -2.66 -9.91
N LEU A 19 1.98 -2.51 -8.77
CA LEU A 19 0.86 -3.36 -8.37
C LEU A 19 -0.47 -2.61 -8.30
N LEU A 20 -0.46 -1.41 -7.72
CA LEU A 20 -1.66 -0.60 -7.53
C LEU A 20 -1.33 0.88 -7.68
N ALA A 21 -2.23 1.63 -8.31
CA ALA A 21 -2.17 3.08 -8.37
C ALA A 21 -3.54 3.65 -7.95
N GLU A 22 -3.56 4.43 -6.87
CA GLU A 22 -4.70 5.24 -6.45
C GLU A 22 -4.45 6.70 -6.85
N PRO A 23 -5.05 7.19 -7.95
CA PRO A 23 -4.74 8.51 -8.49
C PRO A 23 -5.38 9.68 -7.73
N ASP A 24 -6.39 9.44 -6.90
CA ASP A 24 -7.15 10.46 -6.15
C ASP A 24 -7.39 10.05 -4.68
N LEU A 25 -6.30 9.99 -3.93
CA LEU A 25 -6.31 9.74 -2.48
C LEU A 25 -7.10 10.82 -1.71
N GLY A 26 -7.27 12.00 -2.31
CA GLY A 26 -8.02 13.12 -1.74
C GLY A 26 -9.52 12.86 -1.60
N HIS A 27 -10.08 11.89 -2.34
CA HIS A 27 -11.49 11.50 -2.20
C HIS A 27 -11.80 10.90 -0.82
N TYR A 28 -10.79 10.34 -0.14
CA TYR A 28 -10.92 9.79 1.21
C TYR A 28 -9.88 10.41 2.16
N PRO A 29 -10.18 11.55 2.81
CA PRO A 29 -9.21 12.32 3.60
C PRO A 29 -8.52 11.54 4.73
N GLY A 30 -9.16 10.50 5.26
CA GLY A 30 -8.60 9.62 6.28
C GLY A 30 -7.34 8.89 5.81
N PHE A 31 -7.35 8.34 4.59
CA PHE A 31 -6.19 7.64 4.02
C PHE A 31 -5.02 8.58 3.77
N ARG A 32 -5.30 9.78 3.26
CA ARG A 32 -4.27 10.82 3.11
C ARG A 32 -3.62 11.15 4.45
N SER A 33 -4.44 11.41 5.47
CA SER A 33 -3.93 11.79 6.81
C SER A 33 -3.13 10.68 7.46
N PHE A 34 -3.60 9.43 7.34
CA PHE A 34 -2.89 8.26 7.83
C PHE A 34 -1.52 8.09 7.16
N LEU A 35 -1.46 8.17 5.82
CA LEU A 35 -0.22 8.05 5.07
C LEU A 35 0.75 9.22 5.34
N SER A 36 0.26 10.46 5.39
CA SER A 36 1.08 11.63 5.74
C SER A 36 1.73 11.46 7.11
N THR A 37 0.95 11.07 8.11
CA THR A 37 1.46 10.87 9.48
C THR A 37 2.44 9.70 9.55
N THR A 38 2.12 8.58 8.91
CA THR A 38 2.92 7.35 8.97
C THR A 38 4.30 7.54 8.35
N PHE A 39 4.39 8.31 7.27
CA PHE A 39 5.63 8.49 6.51
C PHE A 39 6.25 9.88 6.69
N GLY A 40 5.75 10.71 7.60
CA GLY A 40 6.28 12.05 7.88
C GLY A 40 6.25 12.99 6.67
N LEU A 41 5.19 12.88 5.85
CA LEU A 41 5.09 13.60 4.57
C LEU A 41 4.82 15.10 4.76
N ASP A 42 4.33 15.50 5.92
CA ASP A 42 4.12 16.92 6.23
C ASP A 42 5.44 17.61 6.61
N GLU A 43 6.39 16.85 7.17
CA GLU A 43 7.74 17.32 7.50
C GLU A 43 8.69 17.29 6.30
N ASP A 44 8.68 16.21 5.51
CA ASP A 44 9.54 16.04 4.33
C ASP A 44 8.77 15.48 3.12
N PRO A 45 7.97 16.31 2.42
CA PRO A 45 7.13 15.87 1.30
C PRO A 45 7.92 15.43 0.07
N LEU A 46 9.21 15.76 0.00
CA LEU A 46 10.12 15.37 -1.09
C LEU A 46 11.15 14.33 -0.66
N GLY A 47 10.94 13.74 0.53
CA GLY A 47 11.81 12.73 1.11
C GLY A 47 11.79 11.40 0.35
N ALA A 48 12.38 10.39 0.98
CA ALA A 48 12.37 9.05 0.42
C ALA A 48 10.94 8.50 0.30
N PRO A 49 10.68 7.58 -0.66
CA PRO A 49 9.42 6.85 -0.72
C PRO A 49 9.12 6.12 0.60
N GLY A 50 7.83 5.86 0.85
CA GLY A 50 7.44 4.97 1.93
C GLY A 50 7.84 3.54 1.61
N LEU A 51 8.23 2.76 2.62
CA LEU A 51 8.54 1.34 2.44
C LEU A 51 7.77 0.50 3.45
N LEU A 52 7.21 -0.60 2.97
CA LEU A 52 6.51 -1.60 3.77
C LEU A 52 7.18 -2.96 3.59
N ALA A 53 7.34 -3.71 4.69
CA ALA A 53 7.70 -5.12 4.66
C ALA A 53 6.46 -5.98 4.94
N VAL A 54 6.26 -7.03 4.14
CA VAL A 54 5.18 -8.00 4.28
C VAL A 54 5.75 -9.39 3.99
N ASP A 55 5.69 -10.30 4.97
CA ASP A 55 6.17 -11.68 4.86
C ASP A 55 7.55 -11.83 4.17
N GLY A 56 8.49 -10.94 4.51
CA GLY A 56 9.87 -10.94 3.99
C GLY A 56 10.07 -10.25 2.63
N ARG A 57 9.01 -9.74 2.01
CA ARG A 57 9.07 -8.92 0.78
C ARG A 57 8.92 -7.45 1.10
N VAL A 58 9.47 -6.58 0.26
CA VAL A 58 9.39 -5.12 0.46
C VAL A 58 8.60 -4.47 -0.67
N TYR A 59 7.77 -3.52 -0.29
CA TYR A 59 6.91 -2.73 -1.16
C TYR A 59 7.26 -1.26 -1.01
N GLU A 60 7.27 -0.54 -2.12
CA GLU A 60 7.56 0.89 -2.21
C GLU A 60 6.27 1.66 -2.46
N LEU A 61 6.00 2.66 -1.61
CA LEU A 61 4.89 3.59 -1.71
C LEU A 61 5.41 4.91 -2.27
N VAL A 62 5.04 5.21 -3.51
CA VAL A 62 5.38 6.47 -4.17
C VAL A 62 4.21 7.43 -4.03
N PHE A 63 4.46 8.58 -3.41
CA PHE A 63 3.45 9.60 -3.14
C PHE A 63 3.40 10.64 -4.25
N VAL A 64 2.21 10.83 -4.84
CA VAL A 64 2.04 11.68 -6.02
C VAL A 64 1.48 13.04 -5.64
N GLY A 65 2.19 14.11 -6.05
CA GLY A 65 1.69 15.48 -5.98
C GLY A 65 0.99 15.90 -7.28
N ARG A 66 -0.07 16.72 -7.15
CA ARG A 66 -0.77 17.33 -8.28
C ARG A 66 -0.98 18.81 -8.02
N SER A 67 -0.81 19.63 -9.06
CA SER A 67 -1.01 21.09 -8.95
C SER A 67 -2.42 21.40 -8.44
N GLY A 68 -2.50 22.31 -7.45
CA GLY A 68 -3.77 22.75 -6.85
C GLY A 68 -4.44 21.74 -5.92
N ARG A 69 -3.80 20.60 -5.60
CA ARG A 69 -4.33 19.61 -4.66
C ARG A 69 -3.38 19.44 -3.45
N PRO A 70 -3.91 19.18 -2.24
CA PRO A 70 -3.06 18.81 -1.10
C PRO A 70 -2.23 17.55 -1.39
N PHE A 71 -1.01 17.50 -0.86
CA PHE A 71 -0.14 16.34 -0.92
C PHE A 71 -0.39 15.38 0.26
N PRO A 72 -0.25 14.05 0.08
CA PRO A 72 -0.24 13.36 -1.22
C PRO A 72 -1.62 13.37 -1.87
N SER A 73 -1.64 13.56 -3.19
CA SER A 73 -2.86 13.54 -4.00
C SER A 73 -3.17 12.16 -4.58
N GLY A 74 -2.18 11.28 -4.62
CA GLY A 74 -2.28 9.88 -5.03
C GLY A 74 -1.15 9.06 -4.44
N VAL A 75 -1.26 7.74 -4.56
CA VAL A 75 -0.22 6.79 -4.10
C VAL A 75 -0.10 5.62 -5.08
N GLU A 76 1.13 5.20 -5.33
CA GLU A 76 1.43 3.99 -6.09
C GLU A 76 2.12 2.98 -5.17
N VAL A 77 1.68 1.73 -5.22
CA VAL A 77 2.29 0.60 -4.51
C VAL A 77 3.03 -0.26 -5.52
N ASN A 78 4.33 -0.41 -5.30
CA ASN A 78 5.22 -1.18 -6.17
C ASN A 78 5.88 -2.32 -5.38
N ALA A 79 5.92 -3.54 -5.93
CA ALA A 79 6.75 -4.61 -5.38
C ALA A 79 8.22 -4.35 -5.71
N LEU A 80 9.11 -4.50 -4.73
CA LEU A 80 10.55 -4.45 -4.94
C LEU A 80 11.10 -5.87 -5.19
N VAL A 81 11.30 -6.18 -6.47
CA VAL A 81 11.73 -7.50 -6.93
C VAL A 81 13.24 -7.51 -7.13
N GLU A 82 13.93 -8.55 -6.65
CA GLU A 82 15.39 -8.66 -6.77
C GLU A 82 15.82 -8.85 -8.24
N GLY A 83 16.73 -7.98 -8.69
CA GLY A 83 17.40 -8.09 -9.99
C GLY A 83 16.44 -8.26 -11.15
N LEU A 84 16.52 -9.43 -11.80
CA LEU A 84 15.69 -9.80 -12.94
C LEU A 84 14.67 -10.90 -12.62
N GLU A 85 14.56 -11.32 -11.36
CA GLU A 85 13.66 -12.40 -10.95
C GLU A 85 12.19 -12.08 -11.30
N PRO A 86 11.41 -13.06 -11.78
CA PRO A 86 9.99 -12.84 -12.05
C PRO A 86 9.26 -12.43 -10.77
N LEU A 87 8.21 -11.63 -10.91
CA LEU A 87 7.31 -11.35 -9.81
C LEU A 87 6.54 -12.63 -9.45
N ASP A 88 6.53 -13.00 -8.17
CA ASP A 88 5.57 -13.98 -7.66
C ASP A 88 4.20 -13.30 -7.53
N GLU A 89 3.37 -13.42 -8.56
CA GLU A 89 2.07 -12.76 -8.66
C GLU A 89 1.12 -13.17 -7.54
N GLN A 90 1.12 -14.45 -7.14
CA GLN A 90 0.23 -14.94 -6.09
C GLN A 90 0.62 -14.38 -4.72
N ALA A 91 1.92 -14.32 -4.45
CA ALA A 91 2.41 -13.68 -3.24
C ALA A 91 2.14 -12.17 -3.27
N ALA A 92 2.37 -11.50 -4.39
CA ALA A 92 2.12 -10.07 -4.55
C ALA A 92 0.65 -9.72 -4.31
N ASP A 93 -0.29 -10.51 -4.82
CA ASP A 93 -1.73 -10.34 -4.58
C ASP A 93 -2.08 -10.51 -3.10
N THR A 94 -1.50 -11.52 -2.44
CA THR A 94 -1.73 -11.80 -1.02
C THR A 94 -1.19 -10.67 -0.13
N ASP A 95 0.02 -10.22 -0.41
CA ASP A 95 0.67 -9.15 0.34
C ASP A 95 0.00 -7.79 0.07
N LEU A 96 -0.42 -7.52 -1.18
CA LEU A 96 -1.19 -6.32 -1.51
C LEU A 96 -2.50 -6.28 -0.71
N TRP A 97 -3.18 -7.41 -0.57
CA TRP A 97 -4.36 -7.49 0.28
C TRP A 97 -4.05 -7.19 1.76
N ALA A 98 -2.92 -7.68 2.27
CA ALA A 98 -2.46 -7.34 3.63
C ALA A 98 -2.17 -5.84 3.77
N ILE A 99 -1.58 -5.19 2.76
CA ILE A 99 -1.36 -3.74 2.72
C ILE A 99 -2.70 -2.99 2.73
N LEU A 100 -3.69 -3.43 1.95
CA LEU A 100 -5.02 -2.81 1.95
C LEU A 100 -5.70 -2.92 3.32
N ARG A 101 -5.58 -4.07 3.99
CA ARG A 101 -6.07 -4.26 5.36
C ARG A 101 -5.34 -3.37 6.36
N TRP A 102 -4.03 -3.24 6.21
CA TRP A 102 -3.21 -2.34 7.04
C TRP A 102 -3.63 -0.88 6.86
N LEU A 103 -3.89 -0.42 5.63
CA LEU A 103 -4.41 0.92 5.36
C LEU A 103 -5.78 1.12 6.03
N VAL A 104 -6.71 0.18 5.85
CA VAL A 104 -8.06 0.25 6.44
C VAL A 104 -8.01 0.28 7.97
N ALA A 105 -7.18 -0.58 8.58
CA ALA A 105 -7.00 -0.60 10.02
C ALA A 105 -6.37 0.70 10.56
N GLY A 106 -5.42 1.27 9.80
CA GLY A 106 -4.76 2.53 10.13
C GLY A 106 -5.68 3.75 10.07
N VAL A 107 -6.60 3.79 9.10
CA VAL A 107 -7.61 4.85 9.01
C VAL A 107 -8.70 4.67 10.06
N GLY A 108 -9.20 3.45 10.23
CA GLY A 108 -10.28 3.10 11.16
C GLY A 108 -11.62 3.79 10.84
N GLY A 109 -12.49 3.87 11.86
CA GLY A 109 -13.82 4.46 11.74
C GLY A 109 -14.77 3.59 10.91
N GLU A 110 -15.34 4.17 9.84
CA GLU A 110 -16.23 3.46 8.91
C GLU A 110 -15.47 2.47 8.00
N TRP A 111 -14.15 2.60 7.91
CA TRP A 111 -13.29 1.70 7.18
C TRP A 111 -12.94 0.51 8.07
N THR A 112 -13.60 -0.62 7.83
CA THR A 112 -13.40 -1.86 8.60
C THR A 112 -12.86 -2.98 7.74
N ASP A 113 -12.10 -3.89 8.36
CA ASP A 113 -11.61 -5.12 7.70
C ASP A 113 -12.79 -5.94 7.13
N ASP A 114 -13.92 -5.93 7.82
CA ASP A 114 -15.15 -6.59 7.39
C ASP A 114 -15.73 -5.96 6.11
N ALA A 115 -15.77 -4.62 6.01
CA ALA A 115 -16.23 -3.93 4.82
C ALA A 115 -15.29 -4.19 3.62
N LEU A 116 -13.98 -4.16 3.85
CA LEU A 116 -12.98 -4.50 2.84
C LEU A 116 -13.14 -5.96 2.38
N SER A 117 -13.25 -6.90 3.32
CA SER A 117 -13.44 -8.33 3.03
C SER A 117 -14.74 -8.62 2.29
N THR A 118 -15.82 -7.96 2.67
CA THR A 118 -17.12 -8.06 1.98
C THR A 118 -17.01 -7.56 0.54
N THR A 119 -16.38 -6.40 0.36
CA THR A 119 -16.11 -5.82 -0.96
C THR A 119 -15.26 -6.77 -1.82
N GLY A 120 -14.17 -7.29 -1.27
CA GLY A 120 -13.29 -8.24 -1.95
C GLY A 120 -14.03 -9.50 -2.41
N ARG A 121 -14.95 -10.03 -1.60
CA ARG A 121 -15.79 -11.18 -1.99
C ARG A 121 -16.76 -10.83 -3.13
N ILE A 122 -17.39 -9.66 -3.09
CA ILE A 122 -18.29 -9.19 -4.16
C ILE A 122 -17.54 -9.14 -5.50
N TYR A 123 -16.32 -8.62 -5.48
CA TYR A 123 -15.46 -8.52 -6.67
C TYR A 123 -14.63 -9.79 -6.94
N ARG A 124 -14.81 -10.86 -6.16
CA ARG A 124 -14.13 -12.15 -6.31
C ARG A 124 -12.59 -12.03 -6.28
N ILE A 125 -12.07 -11.15 -5.44
CA ILE A 125 -10.64 -11.02 -5.20
C ILE A 125 -10.13 -12.31 -4.51
N PRO A 126 -9.18 -13.06 -5.09
CA PRO A 126 -8.72 -14.33 -4.52
C PRO A 126 -8.20 -14.20 -3.09
N ALA A 127 -7.44 -13.14 -2.80
CA ALA A 127 -6.89 -12.87 -1.47
C ALA A 127 -7.95 -12.48 -0.40
N ALA A 128 -9.19 -12.16 -0.83
CA ALA A 128 -10.27 -11.79 0.09
C ALA A 128 -11.00 -12.98 0.73
N GLY A 129 -10.64 -14.22 0.37
CA GLY A 129 -11.30 -15.40 0.91
C GLY A 129 -10.36 -16.57 1.18
N GLU A 130 -10.38 -17.06 2.42
CA GLU A 130 -10.57 -18.49 2.61
C GLU A 130 -12.08 -18.79 2.56
N ARG A 131 -12.45 -19.90 1.90
CA ARG A 131 -13.80 -20.48 1.92
C ARG A 131 -14.21 -20.82 3.37
N PRO A 132 -15.52 -20.79 3.71
CA PRO A 132 -16.02 -21.57 4.83
C PRO A 132 -15.77 -23.08 4.64
#